data_AF-A0A494ULN8-F1
#
_entry.id   AF-A0A494ULN8-F1
#
_cell.length_a   1.000
_cell.length_b   1.000
_cell.length_c   1.000
_cell.angle_alpha   90.00
_cell.angle_beta   90.00
_cell.angle_gamma   90.00
#
_symmetry.space_group_name_H-M   'P 1'
#
loop_
_entity.id
_entity.type
_entity.pdbx_description
1 polymer ?
#
loop_
_entity_poly.entity_id
_entity_poly.type
_entity_poly.pdbx_seq_one_letter_code
_entity_poly.pdbx_strand_id
1 'polypeptide(L)'
;MLLGLVLLVAKLVDDSTAKPTETGPPVVTGPPWENRVESARHFMKLHLTSGTGDEHYQEAQRRLATGMEAIADESIKRASHYGHHQALLHLAVIHAMEKESDRARWAFDTAVLVVNPAGTEPDDFRPTMAGIALVWLEARPWRAEQWEKAVCREHPGLSGSQIRAKAIEAILETIPPLKP
;
A
#
# COMPACT_ATOMS: atom_id res chain seq x y z
N MET A 1 19.05 -34.22 46.26
CA MET A 1 18.85 -34.70 44.87
C MET A 1 17.37 -34.57 44.56
N LEU A 2 17.06 -33.90 43.45
CA LEU A 2 15.95 -34.11 42.49
C LEU A 2 14.58 -34.65 42.97
N LEU A 3 13.56 -34.05 42.34
CA LEU A 3 12.13 -34.40 42.29
C LEU A 3 11.30 -33.84 43.47
N GLY A 4 10.21 -33.13 43.24
CA GLY A 4 9.36 -33.14 42.07
C GLY A 4 8.01 -33.72 42.45
N LEU A 5 7.02 -32.84 42.37
CA LEU A 5 5.67 -33.15 41.93
C LEU A 5 4.67 -33.72 42.95
N VAL A 6 3.50 -33.10 42.82
CA VAL A 6 2.15 -33.56 43.10
C VAL A 6 1.61 -33.42 44.52
N LEU A 7 0.40 -32.84 44.53
CA LEU A 7 -0.66 -32.92 45.53
C LEU A 7 -0.64 -31.82 46.57
N LEU A 8 -1.24 -30.68 46.19
CA LEU A 8 -2.40 -30.24 46.95
C LEU A 8 -3.39 -29.52 46.03
N VAL A 9 -4.09 -30.33 45.22
CA VAL A 9 -5.47 -29.99 44.88
C VAL A 9 -6.27 -30.07 46.18
N ALA A 10 -7.13 -29.08 46.37
CA ALA A 10 -8.16 -28.95 47.40
C ALA A 10 -7.81 -28.01 48.57
N LYS A 11 -8.06 -26.72 48.36
CA LYS A 11 -9.28 -26.13 48.92
C LYS A 11 -9.83 -25.11 47.93
N LEU A 12 -10.90 -25.44 47.21
CA LEU A 12 -12.30 -25.34 47.66
C LEU A 12 -12.70 -23.88 47.93
N VAL A 13 -13.63 -23.41 47.08
CA VAL A 13 -14.78 -22.53 47.39
C VAL A 13 -14.38 -21.05 47.53
N ASP A 14 -14.99 -20.06 46.88
CA ASP A 14 -16.27 -19.91 46.19
C ASP A 14 -16.20 -18.66 45.29
N ASP A 15 -17.14 -18.56 44.36
CA ASP A 15 -17.70 -17.31 43.82
C ASP A 15 -16.75 -16.14 43.50
N SER A 16 -16.26 -16.10 42.26
CA SER A 16 -16.41 -14.90 41.46
C SER A 16 -16.42 -15.25 39.99
N THR A 17 -17.58 -15.06 39.38
CA THR A 17 -17.79 -14.97 37.95
C THR A 17 -16.94 -13.85 37.35
N ALA A 18 -15.65 -14.09 37.15
CA ALA A 18 -14.84 -13.34 36.20
C ALA A 18 -14.82 -14.15 34.90
N LYS A 19 -15.65 -13.74 33.93
CA LYS A 19 -15.43 -14.15 32.54
C LYS A 19 -13.97 -13.83 32.18
N PRO A 20 -13.28 -14.68 31.40
CA PRO A 20 -11.95 -14.34 30.93
C PRO A 20 -12.06 -13.00 30.21
N THR A 21 -11.36 -11.99 30.72
CA THR A 21 -11.16 -10.74 30.01
C THR A 21 -10.38 -11.11 28.76
N GLU A 22 -11.09 -11.31 27.65
CA GLU A 22 -10.51 -11.28 26.32
C GLU A 22 -9.99 -9.86 26.09
N THR A 23 -8.84 -9.55 26.68
CA THR A 23 -7.98 -8.45 26.24
C THR A 23 -7.28 -8.91 24.95
N GLY A 24 -8.07 -9.21 23.93
CA GLY A 24 -7.63 -9.07 22.56
C GLY A 24 -7.59 -7.59 22.21
N PRO A 25 -6.71 -7.14 21.30
CA PRO A 25 -6.80 -5.80 20.75
C PRO A 25 -8.23 -5.55 20.25
N PRO A 26 -8.76 -4.32 20.39
CA PRO A 26 -10.15 -4.04 20.02
C PRO A 26 -10.39 -4.52 18.58
N VAL A 27 -11.28 -5.49 18.43
CA VAL A 27 -11.76 -5.91 17.11
C VAL A 27 -12.45 -4.69 16.53
N VAL A 28 -11.80 -4.05 15.55
CA VAL A 28 -12.36 -2.87 14.88
C VAL A 28 -13.59 -3.35 14.10
N THR A 29 -14.77 -3.06 14.66
CA THR A 29 -16.09 -3.52 14.18
C THR A 29 -16.71 -2.52 13.20
N GLY A 30 -15.90 -2.02 12.27
CA GLY A 30 -16.36 -1.20 11.14
C GLY A 30 -16.45 -2.01 9.85
N PRO A 31 -17.25 -1.57 8.87
CA PRO A 31 -17.13 -2.08 7.51
C PRO A 31 -15.69 -1.96 6.99
N PRO A 32 -15.27 -2.79 6.01
CA PRO A 32 -13.87 -2.86 5.58
C PRO A 32 -13.27 -1.52 5.13
N TRP A 33 -14.11 -0.60 4.63
CA TRP A 33 -13.70 0.72 4.18
C TRP A 33 -13.33 1.67 5.33
N GLU A 34 -14.18 1.83 6.34
CA GLU A 34 -13.90 2.71 7.50
C GLU A 34 -12.62 2.27 8.21
N ASN A 35 -12.41 0.96 8.34
CA ASN A 35 -11.21 0.42 8.98
C ASN A 35 -9.93 0.80 8.20
N ARG A 36 -9.99 0.82 6.87
CA ARG A 36 -8.87 1.27 6.03
C ARG A 36 -8.63 2.78 6.18
N VAL A 37 -9.69 3.58 6.18
CA VAL A 37 -9.62 5.03 6.38
C VAL A 37 -8.99 5.36 7.73
N GLU A 38 -9.47 4.75 8.82
CA GLU A 38 -8.94 5.01 10.16
C GLU A 38 -7.50 4.52 10.32
N SER A 39 -7.16 3.37 9.74
CA SER A 39 -5.77 2.88 9.71
C SER A 39 -4.86 3.87 8.98
N ALA A 40 -5.24 4.32 7.77
CA ALA A 40 -4.43 5.25 7.00
C ALA A 40 -4.29 6.61 7.71
N ARG A 41 -5.34 7.12 8.37
CA ARG A 41 -5.26 8.33 9.23
C ARG A 41 -4.25 8.18 10.35
N HIS A 42 -4.28 7.05 11.05
CA HIS A 42 -3.33 6.78 12.13
C HIS A 42 -1.89 6.76 11.61
N PHE A 43 -1.66 6.11 10.47
CA PHE A 43 -0.34 6.07 9.83
C PHE A 43 0.14 7.45 9.38
N MET A 44 -0.72 8.24 8.74
CA MET A 44 -0.36 9.60 8.33
C MET A 44 0.16 10.43 9.50
N LYS A 45 -0.50 10.32 10.66
CA LYS A 45 -0.09 11.01 11.89
C LYS A 45 1.30 10.58 12.39
N LEU A 46 1.70 9.33 12.15
CA LEU A 46 2.98 8.78 12.61
C LEU A 46 4.13 9.00 11.62
N HIS A 47 3.84 8.99 10.33
CA HIS A 47 4.86 8.86 9.28
C HIS A 47 5.00 10.08 8.37
N LEU A 48 4.00 10.97 8.32
CA LEU A 48 4.12 12.20 7.54
C LEU A 48 4.77 13.31 8.36
N THR A 49 5.70 14.03 7.73
CA THR A 49 6.37 15.21 8.28
C THR A 49 5.71 16.48 7.74
N SER A 50 5.68 17.55 8.54
CA SER A 50 5.23 18.87 8.09
C SER A 50 6.17 19.46 7.03
N GLY A 51 5.60 20.03 5.98
CA GLY A 51 6.32 20.64 4.87
C GLY A 51 5.65 20.38 3.53
N THR A 52 6.33 20.72 2.45
CA THR A 52 5.90 20.37 1.08
C THR A 52 6.91 19.38 0.49
N GLY A 53 6.40 18.37 -0.21
CA GLY A 53 7.26 17.40 -0.93
C GLY A 53 7.58 17.83 -2.36
N ASP A 54 7.20 19.04 -2.76
CA ASP A 54 7.22 19.53 -4.15
C ASP A 54 8.62 19.53 -4.75
N GLU A 55 9.63 20.03 -4.01
CA GLU A 55 11.02 20.06 -4.48
C GLU A 55 11.55 18.64 -4.77
N HIS A 56 11.25 17.71 -3.86
CA HIS A 56 11.62 16.31 -4.03
C HIS A 56 10.85 15.65 -5.17
N TYR A 57 9.58 16.00 -5.36
CA TYR A 57 8.78 15.44 -6.45
C TYR A 57 9.22 15.98 -7.82
N GLN A 58 9.50 17.28 -7.95
CA GLN A 58 10.07 17.88 -9.15
C GLN A 58 11.43 17.25 -9.48
N GLU A 59 12.27 17.02 -8.47
CA GLU A 59 13.53 16.31 -8.66
C GLU A 59 13.29 14.88 -9.17
N ALA A 60 12.33 14.15 -8.62
CA ALA A 60 11.98 12.83 -9.10
C ALA A 60 11.56 12.84 -10.58
N GLN A 61 10.68 13.77 -10.96
CA GLN A 61 10.23 13.93 -12.35
C GLN A 61 11.39 14.22 -13.29
N ARG A 62 12.30 15.11 -12.89
CA ARG A 62 13.51 15.42 -13.65
C ARG A 62 14.41 14.19 -13.84
N ARG A 63 14.58 13.39 -12.78
CA ARG A 63 15.42 12.18 -12.82
C ARG A 63 14.81 11.08 -13.69
N LEU A 64 13.49 10.88 -13.62
CA LEU A 64 12.77 9.97 -14.51
C LEU A 64 12.97 10.35 -15.97
N ALA A 65 12.83 11.64 -16.31
CA ALA A 65 13.04 12.13 -17.68
C ALA A 65 14.47 11.90 -18.20
N THR A 66 15.45 11.74 -17.30
CA THR A 66 16.86 11.47 -17.62
C THR A 66 17.27 10.00 -17.49
N GLY A 67 16.33 9.08 -17.22
CA GLY A 67 16.62 7.65 -17.05
C GLY A 67 17.34 7.28 -15.75
N MET A 68 17.37 8.18 -14.75
CA MET A 68 18.02 7.96 -13.45
C MET A 68 17.02 7.40 -12.42
N GLU A 69 16.44 6.23 -12.71
CA GLU A 69 15.33 5.65 -11.95
C GLU A 69 15.61 5.43 -10.45
N ALA A 70 16.80 4.98 -10.07
CA ALA A 70 17.13 4.75 -8.66
C ALA A 70 17.12 6.05 -7.83
N ILE A 71 17.52 7.18 -8.43
CA ILE A 71 17.49 8.50 -7.77
C ILE A 71 16.07 9.05 -7.75
N ALA A 72 15.29 8.79 -8.81
CA ALA A 72 13.88 9.12 -8.84
C ALA A 72 13.12 8.40 -7.71
N ASP A 73 13.41 7.13 -7.46
CA ASP A 73 12.83 6.35 -6.36
C ASP A 73 13.10 6.97 -5.00
N GLU A 74 14.35 7.37 -4.74
CA GLU A 74 14.70 8.01 -3.50
C GLU A 74 13.96 9.35 -3.33
N SER A 75 13.86 10.12 -4.40
CA SER A 75 13.18 11.42 -4.41
C SER A 75 11.67 11.27 -4.22
N ILE A 76 11.04 10.25 -4.82
CA ILE A 76 9.64 9.88 -4.60
C ILE A 76 9.40 9.48 -3.14
N LYS A 77 10.28 8.65 -2.58
CA LYS A 77 10.20 8.25 -1.17
C LYS A 77 10.27 9.49 -0.28
N ARG A 78 11.22 10.39 -0.49
CA ARG A 78 11.33 11.64 0.28
C ARG A 78 10.08 12.51 0.13
N ALA A 79 9.62 12.78 -1.08
CA ALA A 79 8.40 13.56 -1.34
C ALA A 79 7.16 12.95 -0.65
N SER A 80 7.07 11.61 -0.61
CA SER A 80 5.99 10.88 0.07
C SER A 80 6.02 11.08 1.59
N HIS A 81 7.19 11.17 2.21
CA HIS A 81 7.31 11.48 3.65
C HIS A 81 6.80 12.88 4.01
N TYR A 82 6.81 13.81 3.05
CA TYR A 82 6.20 15.15 3.20
C TYR A 82 4.74 15.18 2.74
N GLY A 83 4.11 14.02 2.50
CA GLY A 83 2.70 13.94 2.13
C GLY A 83 2.38 14.39 0.71
N HIS A 84 3.36 14.42 -0.22
CA HIS A 84 3.06 14.75 -1.62
C HIS A 84 2.22 13.65 -2.27
N HIS A 85 0.94 13.93 -2.53
CA HIS A 85 -0.02 12.90 -2.99
C HIS A 85 0.40 12.22 -4.30
N GLN A 86 0.93 12.95 -5.28
CA GLN A 86 1.40 12.31 -6.52
C GLN A 86 2.60 11.39 -6.25
N ALA A 87 3.48 11.74 -5.31
CA ALA A 87 4.61 10.88 -4.95
C ALA A 87 4.13 9.61 -4.26
N LEU A 88 3.10 9.71 -3.41
CA LEU A 88 2.44 8.56 -2.80
C LEU A 88 1.77 7.65 -3.85
N LEU A 89 1.17 8.21 -4.92
CA LEU A 89 0.66 7.43 -6.04
C LEU A 89 1.78 6.71 -6.81
N HIS A 90 2.92 7.38 -7.06
CA HIS A 90 4.10 6.72 -7.62
C HIS A 90 4.57 5.56 -6.72
N LEU A 91 4.67 5.81 -5.41
CA LEU A 91 5.11 4.81 -4.44
C LEU A 91 4.17 3.60 -4.39
N ALA A 92 2.85 3.85 -4.44
CA ALA A 92 1.84 2.79 -4.50
C ALA A 92 2.03 1.88 -5.73
N VAL A 93 2.24 2.48 -6.91
CA VAL A 93 2.48 1.73 -8.15
C VAL A 93 3.80 0.95 -8.09
N ILE A 94 4.89 1.57 -7.60
CA ILE A 94 6.18 0.89 -7.45
C ILE A 94 6.04 -0.34 -6.55
N HIS A 95 5.41 -0.20 -5.38
CA HIS A 95 5.19 -1.32 -4.47
C HIS A 95 4.30 -2.41 -5.08
N ALA A 96 3.26 -2.03 -5.83
CA ALA A 96 2.42 -3.00 -6.54
C ALA A 96 3.23 -3.79 -7.60
N MET A 97 4.07 -3.11 -8.38
CA MET A 97 4.97 -3.75 -9.34
C MET A 97 5.97 -4.70 -8.66
N GLU A 98 6.37 -4.37 -7.44
CA GLU A 98 7.24 -5.18 -6.58
C GLU A 98 6.51 -6.31 -5.85
N LYS A 99 5.19 -6.43 -6.04
CA LYS A 99 4.29 -7.39 -5.38
C LYS A 99 4.22 -7.21 -3.87
N GLU A 100 4.41 -5.98 -3.40
CA GLU A 100 4.28 -5.56 -2.01
C GLU A 100 2.87 -4.99 -1.77
N SER A 101 1.84 -5.82 -1.92
CA SER A 101 0.42 -5.39 -1.96
C SER A 101 -0.01 -4.53 -0.76
N ASP A 102 0.47 -4.86 0.45
CA ASP A 102 0.12 -4.12 1.66
C ASP A 102 0.74 -2.71 1.67
N ARG A 103 2.00 -2.59 1.21
CA ARG A 103 2.69 -1.29 1.09
C ARG A 103 2.09 -0.45 -0.03
N ALA A 104 1.70 -1.09 -1.14
CA ALA A 104 1.02 -0.43 -2.25
C ALA A 104 -0.33 0.15 -1.80
N ARG A 105 -1.14 -0.66 -1.11
CA ARG A 105 -2.42 -0.24 -0.54
C ARG A 105 -2.24 0.90 0.44
N TRP A 106 -1.24 0.82 1.32
CA TRP A 106 -0.96 1.87 2.30
C TRP A 106 -0.61 3.20 1.64
N ALA A 107 0.31 3.20 0.68
CA ALA A 107 0.71 4.42 -0.02
C ALA A 107 -0.48 5.04 -0.76
N PHE A 108 -1.32 4.21 -1.38
CA PHE A 108 -2.55 4.63 -2.05
C PHE A 108 -3.58 5.24 -1.09
N ASP A 109 -3.92 4.55 -0.01
CA ASP A 109 -4.90 5.03 0.98
C ASP A 109 -4.45 6.36 1.59
N THR A 110 -3.13 6.51 1.82
CA THR A 110 -2.53 7.76 2.27
C THR A 110 -2.66 8.87 1.22
N ALA A 111 -2.40 8.58 -0.06
CA ALA A 111 -2.59 9.56 -1.15
C ALA A 111 -4.04 10.05 -1.22
N VAL A 112 -5.01 9.15 -1.07
CA VAL A 112 -6.44 9.49 -1.08
C VAL A 112 -6.76 10.43 0.07
N LEU A 113 -6.29 10.14 1.29
CA LEU A 113 -6.59 10.96 2.46
C LEU A 113 -5.90 12.33 2.47
N VAL A 114 -4.74 12.46 1.82
CA VAL A 114 -4.11 13.77 1.62
C VAL A 114 -5.00 14.69 0.77
N VAL A 115 -5.62 14.15 -0.28
CA VAL A 115 -6.44 14.95 -1.22
C VAL A 115 -7.90 15.06 -0.77
N ASN A 116 -8.45 13.96 -0.26
CA ASN A 116 -9.83 13.86 0.21
C ASN A 116 -9.87 13.24 1.62
N PRO A 117 -9.89 14.07 2.68
CA PRO A 117 -9.92 13.62 4.06
C PRO A 117 -11.13 12.75 4.43
N ALA A 118 -12.19 12.75 3.61
CA ALA A 118 -13.35 11.87 3.78
C ALA A 118 -13.04 10.39 3.42
N GLY A 119 -11.89 10.09 2.82
CA GLY A 119 -11.48 8.73 2.51
C GLY A 119 -12.18 8.13 1.29
N THR A 120 -12.62 8.98 0.35
CA THR A 120 -13.15 8.54 -0.94
C THR A 120 -12.16 8.88 -2.05
N GLU A 121 -11.75 7.86 -2.80
CA GLU A 121 -10.84 7.98 -3.93
C GLU A 121 -11.36 8.97 -4.99
N PRO A 122 -10.56 10.00 -5.35
CA PRO A 122 -10.85 10.90 -6.48
C PRO A 122 -10.87 10.18 -7.84
N ASP A 123 -11.74 10.61 -8.76
CA ASP A 123 -11.94 9.94 -10.05
C ASP A 123 -10.70 9.95 -10.96
N ASP A 124 -9.82 10.94 -10.80
CA ASP A 124 -8.60 11.11 -11.58
C ASP A 124 -7.44 10.22 -11.10
N PHE A 125 -7.56 9.56 -9.95
CA PHE A 125 -6.49 8.71 -9.41
C PHE A 125 -6.23 7.49 -10.29
N ARG A 126 -7.27 6.83 -10.82
CA ARG A 126 -7.08 5.63 -11.64
C ARG A 126 -6.37 5.91 -12.97
N PRO A 127 -6.80 6.91 -13.77
CA PRO A 127 -6.04 7.30 -14.96
C PRO A 127 -4.60 7.74 -14.63
N THR A 128 -4.42 8.48 -13.53
CA THR A 128 -3.08 8.94 -13.10
C THR A 128 -2.16 7.76 -12.78
N MET A 129 -2.64 6.79 -11.99
CA MET A 129 -1.86 5.61 -11.64
C MET A 129 -1.56 4.73 -12.85
N ALA A 130 -2.48 4.63 -13.82
CA ALA A 130 -2.23 3.93 -15.08
C ALA A 130 -1.08 4.59 -15.87
N GLY A 131 -1.08 5.92 -15.97
CA GLY A 131 0.01 6.68 -16.59
C GLY A 131 1.35 6.48 -15.86
N ILE A 132 1.34 6.51 -14.53
CA ILE A 132 2.52 6.24 -13.70
C ILE A 132 3.05 4.82 -13.94
N ALA A 133 2.17 3.81 -13.98
CA ALA A 133 2.55 2.41 -14.21
C ALA A 133 3.19 2.23 -15.57
N LEU A 134 2.64 2.87 -16.62
CA LEU A 134 3.25 2.85 -17.95
C LEU A 134 4.69 3.39 -17.91
N VAL A 135 4.89 4.58 -17.34
CA VAL A 135 6.23 5.21 -17.22
C VAL A 135 7.20 4.29 -16.50
N TRP A 136 6.78 3.65 -15.40
CA TRP A 136 7.65 2.76 -14.64
C TRP A 136 7.96 1.45 -15.34
N LEU A 137 7.03 0.89 -16.11
CA LEU A 137 7.28 -0.29 -16.93
C LEU A 137 8.23 0.03 -18.09
N GLU A 138 8.22 1.27 -18.62
CA GLU A 138 9.20 1.73 -19.60
C GLU A 138 10.58 1.94 -18.97
N ALA A 139 10.64 2.55 -17.78
CA ALA A 139 11.88 2.75 -17.04
C ALA A 139 12.53 1.42 -16.59
N ARG A 140 11.73 0.38 -16.31
CA ARG A 140 12.18 -0.94 -15.80
C ARG A 140 11.81 -2.08 -16.76
N PRO A 141 12.50 -2.26 -17.91
CA PRO A 141 12.16 -3.28 -18.90
C PRO A 141 12.09 -4.70 -18.33
N TRP A 142 13.01 -5.04 -17.42
CA TRP A 142 13.05 -6.35 -16.78
C TRP A 142 11.83 -6.64 -15.90
N ARG A 143 11.23 -5.61 -15.27
CA ARG A 143 9.96 -5.73 -14.54
C ARG A 143 8.79 -5.85 -15.52
N ALA A 144 8.81 -5.06 -16.59
CA ALA A 144 7.78 -5.15 -17.62
C ALA A 144 7.70 -6.56 -18.19
N GLU A 145 8.84 -7.17 -18.54
CA GLU A 145 8.87 -8.55 -19.01
C GLU A 145 8.24 -9.54 -18.02
N GLN A 146 8.43 -9.37 -16.70
CA GLN A 146 7.84 -10.26 -15.70
C GLN A 146 6.32 -10.18 -15.70
N TRP A 147 5.77 -8.96 -15.74
CA TRP A 147 4.34 -8.73 -15.76
C TRP A 147 3.72 -9.14 -17.10
N GLU A 148 4.33 -8.76 -18.21
CA GLU A 148 3.89 -9.14 -19.56
C GLU A 148 3.90 -10.65 -19.76
N LYS A 149 4.94 -11.37 -19.28
CA LYS A 149 4.98 -12.84 -19.34
C LYS A 149 3.86 -13.47 -18.52
N ALA A 150 3.48 -12.90 -17.38
CA ALA A 150 2.36 -13.40 -16.59
C ALA A 150 1.04 -13.20 -17.35
N VAL A 151 0.79 -11.99 -17.85
CA VAL A 151 -0.38 -11.65 -18.67
C VAL A 151 -0.48 -12.53 -19.92
N CYS A 152 0.62 -12.74 -20.65
CA CYS A 152 0.63 -13.59 -21.85
C CYS A 152 0.19 -15.02 -21.58
N ARG A 153 0.47 -15.56 -20.38
CA ARG A 153 0.06 -16.91 -20.00
C ARG A 153 -1.45 -16.99 -19.74
N GLU A 154 -2.02 -15.94 -19.16
CA GLU A 154 -3.44 -15.84 -18.84
C GLU A 154 -4.28 -15.42 -20.07
N HIS A 155 -3.67 -14.70 -21.00
CA HIS A 155 -4.34 -14.13 -22.18
C HIS A 155 -3.54 -14.42 -23.47
N PRO A 156 -3.57 -15.66 -23.97
CA PRO A 156 -2.88 -16.01 -25.21
C PRO A 156 -3.48 -15.26 -26.43
N GLY A 157 -2.62 -14.79 -27.33
CA GLY A 157 -3.03 -14.16 -28.59
C GLY A 157 -3.19 -12.64 -28.57
N LEU A 158 -2.95 -11.98 -27.43
CA LEU A 158 -2.88 -10.52 -27.36
C LEU A 158 -1.63 -9.97 -28.07
N SER A 159 -1.75 -8.79 -28.68
CA SER A 159 -0.61 -8.05 -29.23
C SER A 159 0.25 -7.45 -28.11
N GLY A 160 1.49 -7.04 -28.42
CA GLY A 160 2.38 -6.43 -27.41
C GLY A 160 1.78 -5.21 -26.70
N SER A 161 1.06 -4.34 -27.42
CA SER A 161 0.38 -3.19 -26.81
C SER A 161 -0.80 -3.60 -25.92
N GLN A 162 -1.56 -4.62 -26.30
CA GLN A 162 -2.63 -5.17 -25.47
C GLN A 162 -2.09 -5.86 -24.21
N ILE A 163 -0.97 -6.57 -24.32
CA ILE A 163 -0.28 -7.19 -23.18
C ILE A 163 0.21 -6.10 -22.22
N ARG A 164 0.81 -5.01 -22.71
CA ARG A 164 1.24 -3.88 -21.87
C ARG A 164 0.07 -3.24 -21.13
N ALA A 165 -1.05 -3.00 -21.82
CA ALA A 165 -2.25 -2.46 -21.20
C ALA A 165 -2.80 -3.40 -20.11
N LYS A 166 -2.87 -4.70 -20.40
CA LYS A 166 -3.31 -5.71 -19.42
C LYS A 166 -2.35 -5.85 -18.24
N ALA A 167 -1.05 -5.65 -18.44
CA ALA A 167 -0.08 -5.62 -17.34
C ALA A 167 -0.33 -4.42 -16.41
N ILE A 168 -0.65 -3.25 -16.96
CA ILE A 168 -1.04 -2.08 -16.17
C ILE A 168 -2.31 -2.36 -15.38
N GLU A 169 -3.36 -2.91 -16.01
CA GLU A 169 -4.59 -3.31 -15.33
C GLU A 169 -4.30 -4.27 -14.17
N ALA A 170 -3.52 -5.34 -14.41
CA ALA A 170 -3.14 -6.31 -13.40
C ALA A 170 -2.36 -5.70 -12.22
N ILE A 171 -1.47 -4.74 -12.48
CA ILE A 171 -0.77 -3.99 -11.41
C ILE A 171 -1.78 -3.21 -10.57
N LEU A 172 -2.70 -2.48 -11.20
CA LEU A 172 -3.67 -1.64 -10.51
C LEU A 172 -4.74 -2.45 -9.76
N GLU A 173 -5.07 -3.65 -10.23
CA GLU A 173 -5.96 -4.59 -9.53
C GLU A 173 -5.39 -5.05 -8.18
N THR A 174 -4.07 -5.01 -8.00
CA THR A 174 -3.46 -5.28 -6.68
C THR A 174 -3.73 -4.17 -5.65
N ILE A 175 -4.18 -3.00 -6.10
CA ILE A 175 -4.46 -1.82 -5.28
C ILE A 175 -5.98 -1.58 -5.24
N PRO A 176 -6.68 -2.15 -4.25
CA PRO A 176 -8.14 -2.04 -4.17
C PRO A 176 -8.58 -0.59 -3.97
N PRO A 177 -9.72 -0.17 -4.57
CA PRO A 177 -10.25 1.17 -4.38
C PRO A 177 -10.59 1.48 -2.94
N LEU A 178 -10.45 2.75 -2.59
CA LEU A 178 -10.86 3.29 -1.29
C LEU A 178 -12.18 4.03 -1.48
N LYS A 179 -13.28 3.28 -1.41
CA LYS A 179 -14.65 3.77 -1.56
C LYS A 179 -15.57 3.01 -0.56
N PRO A 180 -16.65 3.65 -0.07
CA PRO A 180 -17.66 3.01 0.79
C PRO A 180 -18.32 1.78 0.14
#